data_AF-A0A536CI67-F1
#
_entry.id   AF-A0A536CI67-F1
#
_cell.length_a   1.000
_cell.length_b   1.000
_cell.length_c   1.000
_cell.angle_alpha   90.00
_cell.angle_beta   90.00
_cell.angle_gamma   90.00
#
_symmetry.space_group_name_H-M   'P 1'
#
loop_
_entity.id
_entity.type
_entity.pdbx_description
1 polymer ?
#
loop_
_entity_poly.entity_id
_entity_poly.type
_entity_poly.pdbx_seq_one_letter_code
_entity_poly.pdbx_strand_id
1 'polypeptide(L)'
;MRFRRRRARPAAALARRDRGHARVRERTGLHPARALRRRPRAARTGRARRARAPRRRLALPRPGRGACAVRPDAARSRRGRGRPARAPDELEDVALRREQQFAALGFEPDDLKQAAFMAETGNELIGSLGYDGPLAALAPRANLADYLHETVAVVTNPAIDREREIEHFSTRALLGPRPFPGGRGGRPTRRWVELLTPILLGGHAPETGLSSDDFRKLARERGTWLVEDVVARFTAEAPRVPVVLEADRDWEEHPRDALARLGAQACRGVRAGARLVVVQDKHVFTEGRAWLDPLLVVAAAHRALGAQRSGAGSLRRQCALIVTAGSLRNLHDLMVALGLGADAVNPYLLLEYAIATSDPDALPNLVEALRKGIEKVCSTLGIHELRGYGRQLSAIGLAPDVAKFLDLETFYGDAGLGWERIAEEGFVRASKLRERTEARIEPAFRIWPRAWKAALSVANGEAAYSTYAERLRELETAHPVSLRHLLDFTRPLDGEPAPPADTRAGEHAAPFYISSMSFGSQGETAYRAY
;
A
#
# COMPACT_ATOMS: atom_id res chain seq x y z
N MET A 1 16.60 -15.41 -14.47
CA MET A 1 16.09 -16.51 -13.62
C MET A 1 14.74 -16.98 -14.13
N ARG A 2 14.43 -18.28 -14.05
CA ARG A 2 13.12 -18.84 -14.40
C ARG A 2 12.29 -18.97 -13.12
N PHE A 3 11.29 -18.12 -12.92
CA PHE A 3 10.35 -18.24 -11.80
C PHE A 3 9.54 -19.53 -11.91
N ARG A 4 9.45 -20.30 -10.83
CA ARG A 4 8.53 -21.43 -10.67
C ARG A 4 7.29 -20.90 -9.94
N ARG A 5 6.08 -21.14 -10.45
CA ARG A 5 4.82 -20.74 -9.79
C ARG A 5 4.35 -21.85 -8.86
N ARG A 6 3.94 -21.52 -7.63
CA ARG A 6 3.39 -22.47 -6.64
C ARG A 6 2.17 -23.20 -7.19
N ARG A 7 1.96 -24.44 -6.73
CA ARG A 7 0.82 -25.27 -7.09
C ARG A 7 -0.08 -25.46 -5.87
N ALA A 8 -1.24 -24.81 -5.85
CA ALA A 8 -2.19 -24.92 -4.73
C ALA A 8 -3.21 -26.07 -4.88
N ARG A 9 -3.37 -26.66 -6.08
CA ARG A 9 -4.33 -27.75 -6.32
C ARG A 9 -3.63 -29.05 -6.73
N PRO A 10 -3.97 -30.19 -6.11
CA PRO A 10 -3.51 -31.48 -6.57
C PRO A 10 -4.12 -31.77 -7.95
N ALA A 11 -3.32 -32.36 -8.82
CA ALA A 11 -3.78 -32.93 -10.08
C ALA A 11 -2.83 -34.07 -10.43
N ALA A 12 -3.39 -35.25 -10.52
CA ALA A 12 -2.72 -36.45 -10.95
C ALA A 12 -3.18 -36.76 -12.38
N ALA A 13 -2.24 -37.09 -13.26
CA ALA A 13 -2.57 -37.63 -14.57
C ALA A 13 -2.35 -39.14 -14.54
N LEU A 14 -3.37 -39.92 -14.90
CA LEU A 14 -3.27 -41.37 -15.05
C LEU A 14 -3.33 -41.73 -16.54
N ALA A 15 -2.30 -42.41 -17.06
CA ALA A 15 -2.32 -42.94 -18.42
C ALA A 15 -2.63 -44.44 -18.40
N ARG A 16 -3.78 -44.84 -18.93
CA ARG A 16 -4.18 -46.26 -19.14
C ARG A 16 -3.97 -46.66 -20.61
N ARG A 17 -3.66 -47.93 -20.88
CA ARG A 17 -3.81 -48.56 -22.20
C ARG A 17 -5.23 -49.11 -22.30
N ASP A 18 -5.88 -48.93 -23.44
CA ASP A 18 -7.25 -49.40 -23.63
C ASP A 18 -7.33 -50.93 -23.72
N ARG A 19 -8.42 -51.41 -23.09
CA ARG A 19 -9.07 -52.74 -23.08
C ARG A 19 -8.27 -53.91 -22.53
N GLY A 20 -8.69 -54.37 -21.34
CA GLY A 20 -8.28 -55.63 -20.70
C GLY A 20 -7.26 -55.46 -19.59
N HIS A 21 -7.72 -55.60 -18.34
CA HIS A 21 -6.99 -55.67 -17.07
C HIS A 21 -5.83 -54.69 -16.75
N ALA A 22 -6.08 -53.94 -15.68
CA ALA A 22 -5.23 -53.00 -14.95
C ALA A 22 -3.71 -53.25 -15.00
N ARG A 23 -2.98 -52.45 -15.78
CA ARG A 23 -1.60 -52.05 -15.43
C ARG A 23 -1.43 -50.54 -15.59
N VAL A 24 -1.26 -49.85 -14.46
CA VAL A 24 -0.89 -48.42 -14.41
C VAL A 24 0.57 -48.30 -14.87
N ARG A 25 0.83 -47.58 -15.96
CA ARG A 25 2.20 -47.45 -16.50
C ARG A 25 3.04 -46.38 -15.79
N GLU A 26 2.38 -45.33 -15.29
CA GLU A 26 3.00 -44.21 -14.58
C GLU A 26 1.93 -43.47 -13.76
N ARG A 27 2.21 -43.22 -12.48
CA ARG A 27 1.59 -42.14 -11.69
C ARG A 27 2.61 -41.02 -11.58
N THR A 28 2.30 -39.85 -12.12
CA THR A 28 3.17 -38.67 -11.95
C THR A 28 2.36 -37.47 -11.49
N GLY A 29 2.81 -36.85 -10.40
CA GLY A 29 2.34 -35.54 -10.00
C GLY A 29 2.86 -34.47 -10.95
N LEU A 30 2.00 -33.53 -11.37
CA LEU A 30 2.45 -32.37 -12.12
C LEU A 30 3.20 -31.38 -11.21
N HIS A 31 4.51 -31.24 -11.40
CA HIS A 31 5.28 -30.20 -10.69
C HIS A 31 4.83 -28.77 -11.07
N PRO A 32 5.07 -27.77 -10.20
CA PRO A 32 4.76 -26.36 -10.44
C PRO A 32 5.18 -25.90 -11.85
N ALA A 33 4.26 -25.22 -12.55
CA ALA A 33 4.38 -24.75 -13.94
C ALA A 33 4.48 -25.83 -15.06
N ARG A 34 4.08 -27.10 -14.82
CA ARG A 34 3.92 -28.12 -15.88
C ARG A 34 2.46 -28.29 -16.29
N ALA A 35 2.18 -28.19 -17.58
CA ALA A 35 0.88 -28.55 -18.17
C ALA A 35 1.01 -29.82 -19.03
N LEU A 36 0.10 -30.77 -18.88
CA LEU A 36 -0.05 -31.91 -19.78
C LEU A 36 -1.07 -31.54 -20.86
N ARG A 37 -0.69 -31.52 -22.13
CA ARG A 37 -1.62 -31.38 -23.26
C ARG A 37 -1.57 -32.63 -24.13
N ARG A 38 -2.71 -33.33 -24.30
CA ARG A 38 -2.90 -34.28 -25.38
C ARG A 38 -3.25 -33.50 -26.65
N ARG A 39 -2.45 -33.63 -27.71
CA ARG A 39 -2.87 -33.24 -29.06
C ARG A 39 -3.60 -34.43 -29.68
N PRO A 40 -4.86 -34.31 -30.15
CA PRO A 40 -5.46 -35.34 -30.96
C PRO A 40 -4.62 -35.49 -32.24
N ARG A 41 -4.14 -36.71 -32.53
CA ARG A 41 -3.34 -37.01 -33.72
C ARG A 41 -4.28 -37.43 -34.85
N ALA A 42 -4.35 -36.62 -35.90
CA ALA A 42 -4.52 -37.14 -37.25
C ALA A 42 -3.37 -38.14 -37.52
N ALA A 43 -3.72 -39.24 -38.19
CA ALA A 43 -2.90 -40.43 -38.38
C ALA A 43 -1.49 -40.13 -38.92
N ARG A 44 -0.45 -40.48 -38.14
CA ARG A 44 0.78 -41.17 -38.59
C ARG A 44 1.79 -41.31 -37.43
N THR A 45 2.23 -42.55 -37.22
CA THR A 45 3.31 -43.04 -36.33
C THR A 45 3.03 -43.09 -34.82
N GLY A 46 2.71 -44.28 -34.32
CA GLY A 46 2.57 -44.60 -32.90
C GLY A 46 3.90 -44.57 -32.15
N ARG A 47 4.11 -43.53 -31.33
CA ARG A 47 5.06 -43.50 -30.21
C ARG A 47 4.53 -42.54 -29.15
N ALA A 48 4.18 -43.04 -27.98
CA ALA A 48 3.93 -42.22 -26.80
C ALA A 48 5.26 -41.60 -26.36
N ARG A 49 5.51 -40.35 -26.72
CA ARG A 49 6.66 -39.59 -26.22
C ARG A 49 6.24 -38.87 -24.93
N ARG A 50 6.99 -39.06 -23.84
CA ARG A 50 7.03 -38.07 -22.74
C ARG A 50 7.51 -36.76 -23.37
N ALA A 51 6.58 -35.86 -23.67
CA ALA A 51 6.93 -34.57 -24.23
C ALA A 51 7.57 -33.72 -23.12
N ARG A 52 8.91 -33.67 -23.06
CA ARG A 52 9.54 -32.34 -22.93
C ARG A 52 8.99 -31.58 -24.13
N ALA A 53 8.01 -30.71 -23.90
CA ALA A 53 7.44 -29.89 -24.95
C ALA A 53 8.59 -29.33 -25.81
N PRO A 54 8.47 -29.29 -27.15
CA PRO A 54 9.17 -28.26 -27.87
C PRO A 54 8.52 -26.97 -27.40
N ARG A 55 9.00 -26.41 -26.28
CA ARG A 55 9.06 -24.97 -26.18
C ARG A 55 9.86 -24.60 -27.42
N ARG A 56 9.18 -24.20 -28.51
CA ARG A 56 9.83 -23.37 -29.51
C ARG A 56 10.64 -22.39 -28.69
N ARG A 57 11.96 -22.41 -28.87
CA ARG A 57 12.83 -21.38 -28.33
C ARG A 57 12.26 -20.07 -28.89
N LEU A 58 11.33 -19.44 -28.16
CA LEU A 58 11.44 -18.01 -27.96
C LEU A 58 12.75 -17.87 -27.20
N ALA A 59 13.82 -17.84 -27.98
CA ALA A 59 15.07 -17.31 -27.51
C ALA A 59 14.72 -15.90 -27.04
N LEU A 60 14.60 -15.72 -25.73
CA LEU A 60 14.95 -14.45 -25.15
C LEU A 60 16.35 -14.14 -25.69
N PRO A 61 16.59 -12.97 -26.28
CA PRO A 61 17.95 -12.58 -26.64
C PRO A 61 18.81 -12.80 -25.39
N ARG A 62 19.92 -13.51 -25.54
CA ARG A 62 20.96 -13.52 -24.51
C ARG A 62 21.28 -12.07 -24.17
N PRO A 63 21.53 -11.69 -22.90
CA PRO A 63 22.13 -10.41 -22.63
C PRO A 63 23.46 -10.39 -23.38
N GLY A 64 23.57 -9.55 -24.41
CA GLY A 64 24.85 -9.24 -24.98
C GLY A 64 25.69 -8.63 -23.87
N ARG A 65 26.83 -9.25 -23.57
CA ARG A 65 27.94 -8.55 -22.93
C ARG A 65 28.35 -7.45 -23.90
N GLY A 66 27.76 -6.27 -23.70
CA GLY A 66 28.07 -5.06 -24.44
C GLY A 66 28.05 -3.95 -23.41
N ALA A 67 29.24 -3.63 -22.90
CA ALA A 67 29.46 -2.43 -22.11
C ALA A 67 28.92 -1.22 -22.87
N CYS A 68 28.13 -0.40 -22.19
CA CYS A 68 27.92 0.98 -22.61
C CYS A 68 27.87 1.82 -21.34
N ALA A 69 29.06 2.19 -20.88
CA ALA A 69 29.22 3.31 -19.97
C ALA A 69 28.83 4.55 -20.75
N VAL A 70 27.64 5.09 -20.51
CA VAL A 70 27.25 6.40 -21.00
C VAL A 70 27.63 7.38 -19.90
N ARG A 71 28.73 8.11 -20.11
CA ARG A 71 29.08 9.30 -19.34
C ARG A 71 28.03 10.38 -19.62
N PRO A 72 27.45 11.05 -18.60
CA PRO A 72 26.69 12.27 -18.84
C PRO A 72 27.68 13.38 -19.18
N ASP A 73 27.64 13.86 -20.44
CA ASP A 73 28.38 15.04 -20.85
C ASP A 73 27.74 16.29 -20.21
N ALA A 74 28.57 17.09 -19.55
CA ALA A 74 28.18 18.27 -18.82
C ALA A 74 27.83 19.42 -19.78
N ALA A 75 26.54 19.57 -20.10
CA ALA A 75 26.03 20.79 -20.72
C ALA A 75 25.88 21.91 -19.67
N ARG A 76 26.90 22.76 -19.56
CA ARG A 76 26.85 24.00 -18.75
C ARG A 76 25.85 24.98 -19.36
N SER A 77 24.68 25.16 -18.74
CA SER A 77 23.85 26.34 -18.97
C SER A 77 24.29 27.48 -18.04
N ARG A 78 24.78 28.58 -18.62
CA ARG A 78 25.04 29.84 -17.90
C ARG A 78 23.71 30.40 -17.37
N ARG A 79 23.53 30.44 -16.05
CA ARG A 79 22.48 31.25 -15.40
C ARG A 79 23.11 32.48 -14.75
N GLY A 80 22.51 33.64 -15.04
CA GLY A 80 22.92 34.95 -14.56
C GLY A 80 22.87 35.05 -13.03
N ARG A 81 23.83 35.79 -12.47
CA ARG A 81 24.01 36.01 -11.04
C ARG A 81 22.94 36.96 -10.51
N GLY A 82 21.95 36.43 -9.78
CA GLY A 82 21.26 37.17 -8.72
C GLY A 82 22.00 36.90 -7.40
N ARG A 83 22.29 37.95 -6.63
CA ARG A 83 22.95 37.82 -5.31
C ARG A 83 22.12 36.93 -4.38
N PRO A 84 22.73 35.96 -3.66
CA PRO A 84 22.01 35.20 -2.65
C PRO A 84 21.67 36.12 -1.48
N ALA A 85 20.39 36.14 -1.11
CA ALA A 85 19.98 36.65 0.19
C ALA A 85 20.62 35.78 1.28
N ARG A 86 21.01 36.42 2.37
CA ARG A 86 21.75 35.84 3.50
C ARG A 86 20.95 34.67 4.11
N ALA A 87 21.58 33.50 4.22
CA ALA A 87 21.00 32.32 4.85
C ALA A 87 20.74 32.59 6.36
N PRO A 88 19.50 32.44 6.86
CA PRO A 88 19.25 32.30 8.29
C PRO A 88 19.74 30.92 8.74
N ASP A 89 20.03 30.67 10.02
CA ASP A 89 20.53 29.37 10.49
C ASP A 89 19.61 28.19 10.06
N GLU A 90 19.97 27.51 8.95
CA GLU A 90 19.02 26.75 8.11
C GLU A 90 18.60 25.39 8.67
N LEU A 91 19.37 24.81 9.61
CA LEU A 91 19.17 23.43 10.07
C LEU A 91 18.07 23.27 11.13
N GLU A 92 17.91 24.24 12.05
CA GLU A 92 16.81 24.23 13.04
C GLU A 92 15.45 24.45 12.36
N ASP A 93 15.40 25.26 11.30
CA ASP A 93 14.20 25.55 10.51
C ASP A 93 13.73 24.32 9.70
N VAL A 94 14.65 23.55 9.10
CA VAL A 94 14.30 22.33 8.34
C VAL A 94 13.68 21.24 9.23
N ALA A 95 14.19 21.05 10.44
CA ALA A 95 13.65 20.04 11.36
C ALA A 95 12.24 20.39 11.83
N LEU A 96 12.02 21.65 12.20
CA LEU A 96 10.70 22.16 12.62
C LEU A 96 9.68 22.07 11.47
N ARG A 97 10.06 22.49 10.27
CA ARG A 97 9.21 22.39 9.07
C ARG A 97 8.79 20.95 8.80
N ARG A 98 9.72 20.00 8.93
CA ARG A 98 9.44 18.57 8.75
C ARG A 98 8.45 18.05 9.79
N GLU A 99 8.59 18.44 11.06
CA GLU A 99 7.65 18.05 12.12
C GLU A 99 6.24 18.58 11.84
N GLN A 100 6.13 19.84 11.40
CA GLN A 100 4.86 20.42 10.98
C GLN A 100 4.27 19.70 9.77
N GLN A 101 5.09 19.31 8.79
CA GLN A 101 4.65 18.52 7.64
C GLN A 101 4.16 17.11 8.05
N PHE A 102 4.86 16.42 8.96
CA PHE A 102 4.39 15.16 9.53
C PHE A 102 3.01 15.32 10.17
N ALA A 103 2.87 16.33 11.02
CA ALA A 103 1.61 16.63 11.69
C ALA A 103 0.48 16.99 10.69
N ALA A 104 0.76 17.81 9.69
CA ALA A 104 -0.21 18.25 8.70
C ALA A 104 -0.66 17.12 7.75
N LEU A 105 0.27 16.23 7.37
CA LEU A 105 0.00 15.12 6.44
C LEU A 105 -0.48 13.86 7.14
N GLY A 106 -0.71 13.91 8.45
CA GLY A 106 -1.44 12.87 9.15
C GLY A 106 -0.58 11.79 9.82
N PHE A 107 0.73 12.00 10.00
CA PHE A 107 1.58 11.07 10.75
C PHE A 107 1.17 11.01 12.22
N GLU A 108 1.21 9.81 12.77
CA GLU A 108 1.07 9.53 14.20
C GLU A 108 2.42 9.16 14.83
N PRO A 109 2.55 9.21 16.17
CA PRO A 109 3.75 8.75 16.86
C PRO A 109 4.08 7.28 16.55
N ASP A 110 3.06 6.43 16.35
CA ASP A 110 3.24 5.02 16.00
C ASP A 110 3.83 4.85 14.59
N ASP A 111 3.52 5.74 13.64
CA ASP A 111 4.12 5.73 12.30
C ASP A 111 5.63 6.04 12.38
N LEU A 112 6.00 7.06 13.15
CA LEU A 112 7.39 7.45 13.35
C LEU A 112 8.18 6.39 14.11
N LYS A 113 7.55 5.73 15.09
CA LYS A 113 8.14 4.60 15.82
C LYS A 113 8.43 3.41 14.89
N GLN A 114 7.49 3.10 13.99
CA GLN A 114 7.70 2.07 12.96
C GLN A 114 8.83 2.47 12.01
N ALA A 115 8.86 3.73 11.55
CA ALA A 115 9.90 4.25 10.68
C ALA A 115 11.30 4.16 11.33
N ALA A 116 11.41 4.55 12.59
CA ALA A 116 12.64 4.44 13.38
C ALA A 116 13.17 3.01 13.43
N PHE A 117 12.30 2.05 13.79
CA PHE A 117 12.70 0.65 13.88
C PHE A 117 13.09 0.07 12.51
N MET A 118 12.37 0.43 11.44
CA MET A 118 12.69 0.00 10.08
C MET A 118 14.02 0.58 9.60
N ALA A 119 14.31 1.84 9.93
CA ALA A 119 15.57 2.48 9.62
C ALA A 119 16.74 1.84 10.39
N GLU A 120 16.56 1.54 11.66
CA GLU A 120 17.62 0.91 12.48
C GLU A 120 17.90 -0.54 12.07
N THR A 121 16.85 -1.34 11.85
CA THR A 121 17.00 -2.81 11.76
C THR A 121 16.84 -3.39 10.35
N GLY A 122 16.26 -2.63 9.41
CA GLY A 122 15.88 -3.13 8.10
C GLY A 122 14.77 -4.19 8.12
N ASN A 123 14.01 -4.27 9.22
CA ASN A 123 12.86 -5.14 9.40
C ASN A 123 11.65 -4.36 9.91
N GLU A 124 10.44 -4.88 9.66
CA GLU A 124 9.22 -4.29 10.21
C GLU A 124 9.18 -4.43 11.73
N LEU A 125 8.61 -3.43 12.39
CA LEU A 125 8.33 -3.50 13.82
C LEU A 125 7.30 -4.60 14.10
N ILE A 126 7.67 -5.57 14.93
CA ILE A 126 6.75 -6.60 15.42
C ILE A 126 6.15 -6.09 16.74
N GLY A 127 4.83 -5.92 16.75
CA GLY A 127 4.04 -5.62 17.95
C GLY A 127 3.22 -6.81 18.41
N SER A 128 2.64 -6.69 19.60
CA SER A 128 1.67 -7.63 20.16
C SER A 128 0.41 -6.90 20.63
N LEU A 129 -0.59 -7.66 21.06
CA LEU A 129 -1.95 -7.19 21.39
C LEU A 129 -2.75 -6.74 20.16
N GLY A 130 -4.04 -6.51 20.36
CA GLY A 130 -4.95 -6.01 19.33
C GLY A 130 -4.91 -4.49 19.20
N TYR A 131 -5.42 -3.98 18.08
CA TYR A 131 -5.66 -2.55 17.92
C TYR A 131 -6.85 -2.11 18.78
N ASP A 132 -6.61 -1.19 19.70
CA ASP A 132 -7.56 -0.70 20.70
C ASP A 132 -7.85 0.81 20.57
N GLY A 133 -7.46 1.38 19.43
CA GLY A 133 -7.80 2.74 19.03
C GLY A 133 -9.10 2.80 18.24
N PRO A 134 -9.59 4.00 17.92
CA PRO A 134 -10.83 4.16 17.18
C PRO A 134 -10.70 3.71 15.73
N LEU A 135 -11.79 3.13 15.19
CA LEU A 135 -11.96 3.02 13.74
C LEU A 135 -11.84 4.41 13.11
N ALA A 136 -11.32 4.50 11.88
CA ALA A 136 -11.04 5.77 11.21
C ALA A 136 -12.24 6.73 11.18
N ALA A 137 -13.45 6.20 10.98
CA ALA A 137 -14.68 7.02 10.99
C ALA A 137 -15.04 7.62 12.36
N LEU A 138 -14.57 7.00 13.44
CA LEU A 138 -14.75 7.46 14.82
C LEU A 138 -13.57 8.28 15.33
N ALA A 139 -12.45 8.25 14.60
CA ALA A 139 -11.28 9.02 14.95
C ALA A 139 -11.51 10.51 14.63
N PRO A 140 -11.06 11.43 15.51
CA PRO A 140 -11.13 12.86 15.26
C PRO A 140 -10.30 13.27 14.04
N ARG A 141 -9.23 12.52 13.77
CA ARG A 141 -8.38 12.66 12.59
C ARG A 141 -8.10 11.29 12.02
N ALA A 142 -8.27 11.13 10.72
CA ALA A 142 -7.89 9.95 9.97
C ALA A 142 -7.45 10.36 8.56
N ASN A 143 -6.60 9.54 7.95
CA ASN A 143 -6.25 9.64 6.54
C ASN A 143 -7.14 8.71 5.74
N LEU A 144 -7.25 8.93 4.42
CA LEU A 144 -8.04 8.04 3.57
C LEU A 144 -7.61 6.57 3.71
N ALA A 145 -6.31 6.32 3.81
CA ALA A 145 -5.77 4.97 3.98
C ALA A 145 -6.29 4.28 5.26
N ASP A 146 -6.53 5.02 6.35
CA ASP A 146 -7.01 4.43 7.62
C ASP A 146 -8.44 3.87 7.51
N TYR A 147 -9.23 4.32 6.53
CA TYR A 147 -10.56 3.78 6.22
C TYR A 147 -10.49 2.51 5.37
N LEU A 148 -9.33 2.18 4.80
CA LEU A 148 -9.14 1.09 3.86
C LEU A 148 -8.44 -0.07 4.55
N HIS A 149 -8.89 -1.29 4.30
CA HIS A 149 -8.34 -2.49 4.91
C HIS A 149 -8.01 -3.51 3.84
N GLU A 150 -6.81 -4.10 3.90
CA GLU A 150 -6.44 -5.19 3.00
C GLU A 150 -7.32 -6.41 3.23
N THR A 151 -7.82 -6.98 2.14
CA THR A 151 -8.47 -8.27 2.18
C THR A 151 -7.43 -9.35 2.46
N VAL A 152 -7.78 -10.35 3.25
CA VAL A 152 -6.95 -11.54 3.49
C VAL A 152 -7.67 -12.79 2.99
N ALA A 153 -6.90 -13.74 2.45
CA ALA A 153 -7.49 -14.99 1.98
C ALA A 153 -7.78 -15.91 3.16
N VAL A 154 -9.07 -16.23 3.37
CA VAL A 154 -9.52 -17.16 4.41
C VAL A 154 -10.20 -18.35 3.73
N VAL A 155 -9.67 -19.56 3.95
CA VAL A 155 -10.15 -20.87 3.44
C VAL A 155 -10.07 -21.06 1.91
N THR A 156 -10.41 -20.06 1.10
CA THR A 156 -10.55 -20.15 -0.37
C THR A 156 -9.26 -20.45 -1.11
N ASN A 157 -8.15 -19.87 -0.63
CA ASN A 157 -6.81 -20.07 -1.18
C ASN A 157 -5.77 -19.93 -0.06
N PRO A 158 -4.70 -20.75 -0.07
CA PRO A 158 -3.70 -20.68 0.97
C PRO A 158 -2.79 -19.46 0.78
N ALA A 159 -2.47 -18.79 1.89
CA ALA A 159 -1.35 -17.87 1.96
C ALA A 159 -0.04 -18.56 1.54
N ILE A 160 0.93 -17.76 1.09
CA ILE A 160 2.26 -18.25 0.73
C ILE A 160 3.22 -17.87 1.87
N ASP A 161 4.10 -18.78 2.24
CA ASP A 161 5.14 -18.49 3.22
C ASP A 161 6.25 -17.65 2.55
N ARG A 162 6.35 -16.36 2.93
CA ARG A 162 7.36 -15.44 2.37
C ARG A 162 8.78 -15.92 2.62
N GLU A 163 9.05 -16.41 3.83
CA GLU A 163 10.41 -16.75 4.27
C GLU A 163 10.88 -18.05 3.62
N ARG A 164 10.01 -19.05 3.57
CA ARG A 164 10.34 -20.38 3.02
C ARG A 164 10.22 -20.45 1.50
N GLU A 165 9.37 -19.63 0.88
CA GLU A 165 9.10 -19.63 -0.57
C GLU A 165 9.55 -18.33 -1.28
N ILE A 166 10.55 -17.62 -0.74
CA ILE A 166 11.00 -16.31 -1.24
C ILE A 166 11.34 -16.28 -2.74
N GLU A 167 11.87 -17.37 -3.28
CA GLU A 167 12.23 -17.50 -4.70
C GLU A 167 11.03 -17.45 -5.67
N HIS A 168 9.80 -17.50 -5.14
CA HIS A 168 8.57 -17.36 -5.91
C HIS A 168 8.07 -15.91 -5.94
N PHE A 169 8.52 -15.06 -5.03
CA PHE A 169 8.06 -13.68 -4.92
C PHE A 169 8.75 -12.74 -5.90
N SER A 170 8.00 -11.75 -6.37
CA SER A 170 8.52 -10.65 -7.17
C SER A 170 7.73 -9.37 -6.92
N THR A 171 8.41 -8.36 -6.40
CA THR A 171 7.90 -6.98 -6.25
C THR A 171 8.21 -6.11 -7.47
N ARG A 172 8.53 -6.72 -8.62
CA ARG A 172 8.93 -5.97 -9.81
C ARG A 172 7.80 -5.10 -10.33
N ALA A 173 8.13 -3.85 -10.64
CA ALA A 173 7.26 -2.91 -11.32
C ALA A 173 7.81 -2.55 -12.70
N LEU A 174 6.93 -2.14 -13.61
CA LEU A 174 7.32 -1.64 -14.93
C LEU A 174 6.70 -0.27 -15.12
N LEU A 175 7.54 0.74 -15.38
CA LEU A 175 7.10 2.09 -15.71
C LEU A 175 7.10 2.26 -17.22
N GLY A 176 5.98 2.70 -17.79
CA GLY A 176 5.85 3.07 -19.21
C GLY A 176 4.84 2.19 -19.95
N PRO A 177 4.80 2.29 -21.29
CA PRO A 177 3.92 1.46 -22.13
C PRO A 177 4.07 -0.03 -21.83
N ARG A 178 2.95 -0.69 -21.51
CA ARG A 178 2.90 -2.10 -21.15
C ARG A 178 3.03 -2.98 -22.40
N PRO A 179 3.83 -4.06 -22.37
CA PRO A 179 3.96 -4.96 -23.50
C PRO A 179 2.64 -5.66 -23.84
N PHE A 180 2.38 -5.90 -25.13
CA PHE A 180 1.22 -6.68 -25.57
C PHE A 180 1.48 -8.19 -25.48
N PRO A 181 0.48 -8.99 -25.06
CA PRO A 181 0.52 -10.44 -25.22
C PRO A 181 0.61 -10.78 -26.72
N GLY A 182 1.71 -11.37 -27.17
CA GLY A 182 1.85 -11.87 -28.55
C GLY A 182 2.90 -11.18 -29.43
N GLY A 183 3.60 -10.15 -28.94
CA GLY A 183 4.83 -9.61 -29.57
C GLY A 183 4.76 -9.51 -31.10
N ARG A 184 3.81 -8.74 -31.65
CA ARG A 184 3.79 -8.49 -33.09
C ARG A 184 4.99 -7.60 -33.47
N GLY A 185 5.98 -8.23 -34.10
CA GLY A 185 6.90 -7.64 -35.09
C GLY A 185 7.91 -6.60 -34.60
N GLY A 186 9.20 -6.97 -34.60
CA GLY A 186 10.34 -6.06 -34.40
C GLY A 186 11.04 -6.23 -33.06
N ARG A 187 12.35 -5.94 -33.00
CA ARG A 187 13.08 -5.81 -31.73
C ARG A 187 12.32 -4.78 -30.87
N PRO A 188 11.76 -5.15 -29.71
CA PRO A 188 11.24 -4.14 -28.80
C PRO A 188 12.44 -3.35 -28.30
N THR A 189 12.60 -2.11 -28.74
CA THR A 189 13.30 -1.14 -27.90
C THR A 189 12.51 -1.15 -26.58
N ARG A 190 13.15 -1.49 -25.45
CA ARG A 190 12.48 -1.46 -24.14
C ARG A 190 12.01 -0.02 -23.94
N ARG A 191 10.72 0.25 -24.13
CA ARG A 191 10.10 1.56 -23.91
C ARG A 191 9.65 1.75 -22.46
N TRP A 192 10.01 0.81 -21.57
CA TRP A 192 9.66 0.81 -20.17
C TRP A 192 10.92 0.68 -19.30
N VAL A 193 10.85 1.27 -18.11
CA VAL A 193 11.82 1.11 -17.03
C VAL A 193 11.37 -0.05 -16.15
N GLU A 194 12.28 -0.95 -15.79
CA GLU A 194 12.02 -2.08 -14.89
C GLU A 194 12.59 -1.76 -13.51
N LEU A 195 11.75 -1.87 -12.48
CA LEU A 195 12.13 -1.73 -11.08
C LEU A 195 12.06 -3.10 -10.39
N LEU A 196 13.00 -3.38 -9.49
CA LEU A 196 12.95 -4.58 -8.64
C LEU A 196 12.01 -4.40 -7.44
N THR A 197 11.83 -3.17 -6.98
CA THR A 197 10.88 -2.74 -5.94
C THR A 197 10.06 -1.56 -6.48
N PRO A 198 8.77 -1.40 -6.11
CA PRO A 198 7.98 -0.26 -6.57
C PRO A 198 8.31 1.05 -5.83
N ILE A 199 9.27 1.03 -4.91
CA ILE A 199 9.66 2.20 -4.09
C ILE A 199 10.71 3.00 -4.84
N LEU A 200 10.37 4.22 -5.25
CA LEU A 200 11.30 5.16 -5.87
C LEU A 200 12.00 6.00 -4.79
N LEU A 201 13.27 6.30 -5.03
CA LEU A 201 14.06 7.21 -4.19
C LEU A 201 14.04 8.62 -4.76
N GLY A 202 14.74 9.55 -4.12
CA GLY A 202 14.70 10.96 -4.52
C GLY A 202 13.41 11.61 -4.06
N GLY A 203 13.04 12.69 -4.73
CA GLY A 203 11.83 13.44 -4.43
C GLY A 203 11.88 14.23 -3.10
N HIS A 204 13.02 14.26 -2.43
CA HIS A 204 13.23 14.97 -1.17
C HIS A 204 13.57 16.45 -1.41
N ALA A 205 13.44 17.26 -0.35
CA ALA A 205 13.88 18.65 -0.34
C ALA A 205 15.41 18.76 -0.56
N PRO A 206 15.92 19.70 -1.38
CA PRO A 206 17.35 19.86 -1.65
C PRO A 206 18.24 19.97 -0.40
N GLU A 207 17.66 20.40 0.71
CA GLU A 207 18.31 20.67 1.99
C GLU A 207 18.57 19.41 2.82
N THR A 208 18.13 18.23 2.36
CA THR A 208 18.25 16.95 3.09
C THR A 208 19.66 16.36 3.15
N GLY A 209 20.66 17.08 2.62
CA GLY A 209 22.09 16.82 2.85
C GLY A 209 22.70 15.64 2.09
N LEU A 210 21.90 14.74 1.52
CA LEU A 210 22.38 13.65 0.67
C LEU A 210 22.59 14.09 -0.78
N SER A 211 23.75 13.77 -1.34
CA SER A 211 24.03 14.07 -2.74
C SER A 211 23.19 13.20 -3.67
N SER A 212 22.83 13.72 -4.85
CA SER A 212 22.12 12.91 -5.86
C SER A 212 22.90 11.66 -6.29
N ASP A 213 24.23 11.66 -6.16
CA ASP A 213 25.05 10.52 -6.53
C ASP A 213 24.96 9.37 -5.53
N ASP A 214 24.82 9.67 -4.24
CA ASP A 214 24.58 8.67 -3.20
C ASP A 214 23.22 8.00 -3.37
N PHE A 215 22.19 8.78 -3.68
CA PHE A 215 20.88 8.24 -4.03
C PHE A 215 20.96 7.33 -5.26
N ARG A 216 21.67 7.74 -6.32
CA ARG A 216 21.82 6.92 -7.52
C ARG A 216 22.58 5.64 -7.24
N LYS A 217 23.58 5.66 -6.34
CA LYS A 217 24.28 4.47 -5.89
C LYS A 217 23.31 3.51 -5.18
N LEU A 218 22.58 4.00 -4.19
CA LEU A 218 21.59 3.19 -3.46
C LEU A 218 20.48 2.66 -4.37
N ALA A 219 19.98 3.48 -5.30
CA ALA A 219 18.98 3.08 -6.26
C ALA A 219 19.46 1.89 -7.12
N ARG A 220 20.71 1.93 -7.60
CA ARG A 220 21.31 0.81 -8.34
C ARG A 220 21.43 -0.45 -7.49
N GLU A 221 21.86 -0.31 -6.23
CA GLU A 221 22.01 -1.44 -5.29
C GLU A 221 20.67 -2.11 -4.97
N ARG A 222 19.61 -1.31 -4.76
CA ARG A 222 18.25 -1.80 -4.49
C ARG A 222 17.45 -2.13 -5.76
N GLY A 223 18.04 -1.91 -6.95
CA GLY A 223 17.40 -2.13 -8.24
C GLY A 223 16.16 -1.26 -8.47
N THR A 224 16.17 -0.04 -7.96
CA THR A 224 15.15 0.98 -8.15
C THR A 224 15.75 2.22 -8.82
N TRP A 225 14.96 3.30 -8.92
CA TRP A 225 15.31 4.55 -9.58
C TRP A 225 14.96 5.75 -8.69
N LEU A 226 15.58 6.89 -9.00
CA LEU A 226 15.16 8.18 -8.49
C LEU A 226 13.95 8.68 -9.29
N VAL A 227 13.06 9.42 -8.64
CA VAL A 227 11.96 10.12 -9.32
C VAL A 227 12.50 11.03 -10.43
N GLU A 228 13.56 11.79 -10.15
CA GLU A 228 14.18 12.74 -11.09
C GLU A 228 14.73 12.02 -12.32
N ASP A 229 15.40 10.89 -12.12
CA ASP A 229 15.97 10.09 -13.21
C ASP A 229 14.86 9.44 -14.05
N VAL A 230 13.75 9.01 -13.43
CA VAL A 230 12.56 8.51 -14.14
C VAL A 230 11.95 9.62 -15.00
N VAL A 231 11.72 10.80 -14.44
CA VAL A 231 11.16 11.95 -15.15
C VAL A 231 12.06 12.36 -16.32
N ALA A 232 13.39 12.47 -16.10
CA ALA A 232 14.35 12.78 -17.16
C ALA A 232 14.33 11.73 -18.27
N ARG A 233 14.30 10.44 -17.90
CA ARG A 233 14.29 9.31 -18.83
C ARG A 233 13.04 9.25 -19.70
N PHE A 234 11.88 9.63 -19.18
CA PHE A 234 10.64 9.71 -19.96
C PHE A 234 10.52 11.00 -20.76
N THR A 235 11.14 12.10 -20.29
CA THR A 235 11.23 13.35 -21.04
C THR A 235 12.08 13.20 -22.29
N ALA A 236 13.21 12.49 -22.22
CA ALA A 236 14.11 12.30 -23.35
C ALA A 236 13.57 11.36 -24.44
N GLU A 237 12.71 10.39 -24.09
CA GLU A 237 12.28 9.33 -25.02
C GLU A 237 10.81 9.40 -25.46
N ALA A 238 10.02 10.28 -24.84
CA ALA A 238 8.62 10.45 -25.19
C ALA A 238 8.43 11.69 -26.10
N PRO A 239 7.45 11.64 -27.02
CA PRO A 239 7.09 12.82 -27.83
C PRO A 239 6.63 14.03 -27.01
N ARG A 240 6.25 13.81 -25.75
CA ARG A 240 5.78 14.83 -24.82
C ARG A 240 6.36 14.58 -23.45
N VAL A 241 6.57 15.68 -22.72
CA VAL A 241 6.96 15.67 -21.32
C VAL A 241 5.95 14.89 -20.46
N PRO A 242 6.40 14.34 -19.32
CA PRO A 242 5.50 13.74 -18.33
C PRO A 242 4.35 14.67 -17.94
N VAL A 243 3.18 14.09 -17.67
CA VAL A 243 2.05 14.84 -17.10
C VAL A 243 2.22 14.89 -15.61
N VAL A 244 2.26 16.08 -15.04
CA VAL A 244 2.25 16.29 -13.60
C VAL A 244 0.82 16.63 -13.17
N LEU A 245 0.32 15.90 -12.17
CA LEU A 245 -0.94 16.12 -11.49
C LEU A 245 -0.61 16.57 -10.08
N GLU A 246 -0.82 17.84 -9.79
CA GLU A 246 -0.74 18.34 -8.41
C GLU A 246 -1.94 17.81 -7.62
N ALA A 247 -1.67 17.31 -6.43
CA ALA A 247 -2.65 16.80 -5.49
C ALA A 247 -3.26 17.96 -4.70
N ASP A 248 -3.88 18.86 -5.44
CA ASP A 248 -4.51 20.06 -4.94
C ASP A 248 -5.77 20.42 -5.74
N ARG A 249 -6.51 21.38 -5.21
CA ARG A 249 -7.69 21.97 -5.85
C ARG A 249 -7.78 23.44 -5.50
N ASP A 250 -8.51 24.21 -6.30
CA ASP A 250 -8.94 25.53 -5.82
C ASP A 250 -9.86 25.32 -4.60
N TRP A 251 -9.75 26.17 -3.58
CA TRP A 251 -10.46 25.95 -2.32
C TRP A 251 -12.00 25.95 -2.49
N GLU A 252 -12.51 26.66 -3.51
CA GLU A 252 -13.92 26.68 -3.93
C GLU A 252 -14.31 25.50 -4.84
N GLU A 253 -13.35 24.84 -5.48
CA GLU A 253 -13.61 23.72 -6.39
C GLU A 253 -13.98 22.47 -5.59
N HIS A 254 -15.13 21.88 -5.86
CA HIS A 254 -15.54 20.65 -5.19
C HIS A 254 -14.56 19.49 -5.47
N PRO A 255 -14.18 18.64 -4.48
CA PRO A 255 -13.18 17.59 -4.69
C PRO A 255 -13.45 16.66 -5.88
N ARG A 256 -14.73 16.32 -6.12
CA ARG A 256 -15.12 15.48 -7.27
C ARG A 256 -14.78 16.12 -8.62
N ASP A 257 -14.97 17.43 -8.73
CA ASP A 257 -14.72 18.18 -9.96
C ASP A 257 -13.21 18.32 -10.20
N ALA A 258 -12.45 18.58 -9.13
CA ALA A 258 -10.99 18.57 -9.17
C ALA A 258 -10.44 17.22 -9.65
N LEU A 259 -10.95 16.10 -9.10
CA LEU A 259 -10.54 14.75 -9.50
C LEU A 259 -10.93 14.44 -10.96
N ALA A 260 -12.10 14.89 -11.41
CA ALA A 260 -12.51 14.76 -12.81
C ALA A 260 -11.60 15.57 -13.75
N ARG A 261 -11.24 16.81 -13.37
CA ARG A 261 -10.31 17.69 -14.10
C ARG A 261 -8.92 17.07 -14.19
N LEU A 262 -8.36 16.58 -13.08
CA LEU A 262 -7.05 15.93 -13.01
C LEU A 262 -7.03 14.63 -13.84
N GLY A 263 -8.09 13.81 -13.75
CA GLY A 263 -8.26 12.63 -14.59
C GLY A 263 -8.28 12.98 -16.09
N ALA A 264 -9.02 14.03 -16.46
CA ALA A 264 -9.07 14.51 -17.84
C ALA A 264 -7.72 15.06 -18.32
N GLN A 265 -6.96 15.75 -17.46
CA GLN A 265 -5.61 16.23 -17.74
C GLN A 265 -4.65 15.06 -18.02
N ALA A 266 -4.67 14.02 -17.19
CA ALA A 266 -3.90 12.80 -17.40
C ALA A 266 -4.18 12.19 -18.78
N CYS A 267 -5.46 12.05 -19.11
CA CYS A 267 -5.93 11.53 -20.38
C CYS A 267 -5.50 12.37 -21.59
N ARG A 268 -5.62 13.71 -21.51
CA ARG A 268 -5.18 14.62 -22.58
C ARG A 268 -3.68 14.48 -22.83
N GLY A 269 -2.87 14.48 -21.77
CA GLY A 269 -1.42 14.37 -21.91
C GLY A 269 -0.96 13.02 -22.45
N VAL A 270 -1.56 11.91 -22.00
CA VAL A 270 -1.24 10.57 -22.53
C VAL A 270 -1.69 10.42 -23.99
N ARG A 271 -2.85 10.96 -24.37
CA ARG A 271 -3.28 11.01 -25.78
C ARG A 271 -2.31 11.82 -26.65
N ALA A 272 -1.74 12.90 -26.10
CA ALA A 272 -0.73 13.71 -26.77
C ALA A 272 0.65 13.01 -26.87
N GLY A 273 0.83 11.86 -26.22
CA GLY A 273 2.05 11.04 -26.32
C GLY A 273 2.89 10.97 -25.04
N ALA A 274 2.44 11.56 -23.93
CA ALA A 274 3.12 11.40 -22.64
C ALA A 274 3.07 9.94 -22.18
N ARG A 275 4.19 9.43 -21.69
CA ARG A 275 4.35 8.03 -21.25
C ARG A 275 4.50 7.88 -19.73
N LEU A 276 4.46 8.99 -19.01
CA LEU A 276 4.56 9.06 -17.57
C LEU A 276 3.54 10.08 -17.07
N VAL A 277 2.78 9.68 -16.06
CA VAL A 277 1.92 10.54 -15.25
C VAL A 277 2.48 10.51 -13.83
N VAL A 278 2.73 11.67 -13.26
CA VAL A 278 3.28 11.86 -11.91
C VAL A 278 2.21 12.56 -11.09
N VAL A 279 1.77 11.94 -10.00
CA VAL A 279 0.98 12.58 -8.96
C VAL A 279 1.93 13.10 -7.89
N GLN A 280 1.81 14.36 -7.48
CA GLN A 280 2.63 14.93 -6.42
C GLN A 280 1.87 15.93 -5.54
N ASP A 281 2.27 16.08 -4.28
CA ASP A 281 1.68 17.00 -3.29
C ASP A 281 2.66 18.11 -2.84
N LYS A 282 3.72 18.34 -3.63
CA LYS A 282 4.81 19.26 -3.29
C LYS A 282 4.47 20.75 -3.40
N HIS A 283 3.46 21.13 -4.18
CA HIS A 283 3.13 22.54 -4.47
C HIS A 283 1.87 23.05 -3.76
N VAL A 284 1.37 22.33 -2.76
CA VAL A 284 0.16 22.70 -2.01
C VAL A 284 0.34 24.00 -1.19
N PHE A 285 1.56 24.52 -1.11
CA PHE A 285 1.92 25.78 -0.43
C PHE A 285 1.40 27.06 -1.11
N THR A 286 0.85 26.96 -2.33
CA THR A 286 0.35 28.13 -3.08
C THR A 286 -0.97 28.67 -2.52
N GLU A 287 -1.07 29.96 -2.24
CA GLU A 287 -2.32 30.57 -1.74
C GLU A 287 -3.53 30.27 -2.64
N GLY A 288 -4.73 30.17 -2.04
CA GLY A 288 -5.96 29.83 -2.76
C GLY A 288 -6.14 28.34 -3.10
N ARG A 289 -5.15 27.49 -2.80
CA ARG A 289 -5.27 26.03 -3.02
C ARG A 289 -5.71 25.31 -1.73
N ALA A 290 -6.40 24.19 -1.85
CA ALA A 290 -6.63 23.23 -0.78
C ALA A 290 -5.92 21.91 -1.11
N TRP A 291 -5.47 21.18 -0.08
CA TRP A 291 -4.84 19.89 -0.25
C TRP A 291 -5.87 18.87 -0.72
N LEU A 292 -5.48 17.97 -1.61
CA LEU A 292 -6.29 16.85 -2.04
C LEU A 292 -5.48 15.56 -1.84
N ASP A 293 -6.11 14.51 -1.32
CA ASP A 293 -5.38 13.29 -1.02
C ASP A 293 -4.74 12.68 -2.29
N PRO A 294 -3.40 12.48 -2.33
CA PRO A 294 -2.71 11.89 -3.48
C PRO A 294 -3.27 10.53 -3.88
N LEU A 295 -3.80 9.74 -2.94
CA LEU A 295 -4.42 8.45 -3.21
C LEU A 295 -5.72 8.61 -4.04
N LEU A 296 -6.51 9.65 -3.77
CA LEU A 296 -7.69 9.98 -4.59
C LEU A 296 -7.28 10.39 -6.01
N VAL A 297 -6.21 11.18 -6.14
CA VAL A 297 -5.71 11.62 -7.46
C VAL A 297 -5.16 10.44 -8.27
N VAL A 298 -4.45 9.52 -7.63
CA VAL A 298 -4.02 8.25 -8.24
C VAL A 298 -5.23 7.46 -8.73
N ALA A 299 -6.26 7.28 -7.90
CA ALA A 299 -7.47 6.57 -8.28
C ALA A 299 -8.21 7.27 -9.45
N ALA A 300 -8.30 8.60 -9.42
CA ALA A 300 -8.90 9.40 -10.49
C ALA A 300 -8.18 9.20 -11.83
N ALA A 301 -6.86 9.33 -11.83
CA ALA A 301 -6.03 9.15 -13.01
C ALA A 301 -6.11 7.71 -13.52
N HIS A 302 -6.02 6.72 -12.64
CA HIS A 302 -6.13 5.30 -12.98
C HIS A 302 -7.46 5.01 -13.69
N ARG A 303 -8.58 5.45 -13.08
CA ARG A 303 -9.93 5.25 -13.61
C ARG A 303 -10.14 5.96 -14.94
N ALA A 304 -9.75 7.23 -15.06
CA ALA A 304 -9.92 8.01 -16.28
C ALA A 304 -9.10 7.42 -17.45
N LEU A 305 -7.83 7.07 -17.21
CA LEU A 305 -6.96 6.42 -18.19
C LEU A 305 -7.47 5.02 -18.56
N GLY A 306 -8.04 4.29 -17.60
CA GLY A 306 -8.64 2.96 -17.76
C GLY A 306 -9.86 2.99 -18.69
N ALA A 307 -10.76 3.96 -18.47
CA ALA A 307 -12.00 4.12 -19.22
C ALA A 307 -11.76 4.50 -20.70
N GLN A 308 -10.71 5.26 -20.98
CA GLN A 308 -10.43 5.75 -22.32
C GLN A 308 -9.64 4.75 -23.17
N ARG A 309 -10.14 4.50 -24.39
CA ARG A 309 -9.54 3.59 -25.37
C ARG A 309 -8.75 4.35 -26.44
N SER A 310 -7.72 3.71 -26.97
CA SER A 310 -7.00 4.06 -28.19
C SER A 310 -6.73 2.80 -29.01
N GLY A 311 -6.13 2.93 -30.21
CA GLY A 311 -5.75 1.77 -31.04
C GLY A 311 -4.82 0.76 -30.34
N ALA A 312 -4.12 1.17 -29.27
CA ALA A 312 -3.25 0.34 -28.45
C ALA A 312 -3.95 -0.18 -27.15
N GLY A 313 -5.27 -0.15 -27.09
CA GLY A 313 -6.04 -0.51 -25.89
C GLY A 313 -6.29 0.69 -24.99
N SER A 314 -6.45 0.47 -23.68
CA SER A 314 -6.67 1.60 -22.74
C SER A 314 -5.45 2.53 -22.65
N LEU A 315 -5.68 3.83 -22.43
CA LEU A 315 -4.60 4.80 -22.19
C LEU A 315 -3.74 4.40 -20.97
N ARG A 316 -4.32 3.75 -19.96
CA ARG A 316 -3.59 3.26 -18.78
C ARG A 316 -2.46 2.30 -19.13
N ARG A 317 -2.57 1.57 -20.24
CA ARG A 317 -1.52 0.67 -20.75
C ARG A 317 -0.41 1.39 -21.51
N GLN A 318 -0.58 2.66 -21.83
CA GLN A 318 0.37 3.44 -22.63
C GLN A 318 1.29 4.33 -21.79
N CYS A 319 1.05 4.43 -20.49
CA CYS A 319 1.85 5.23 -19.57
C CYS A 319 2.14 4.49 -18.25
N ALA A 320 3.16 4.96 -17.54
CA ALA A 320 3.30 4.78 -16.10
C ALA A 320 2.41 5.77 -15.34
N LEU A 321 1.96 5.39 -14.15
CA LEU A 321 1.40 6.28 -13.14
C LEU A 321 2.25 6.13 -11.88
N ILE A 322 2.96 7.17 -11.46
CA ILE A 322 3.73 7.18 -10.21
C ILE A 322 3.16 8.22 -9.26
N VAL A 323 3.34 8.01 -7.96
CA VAL A 323 2.95 8.99 -6.93
C VAL A 323 4.14 9.34 -6.05
N THR A 324 4.33 10.63 -5.81
CA THR A 324 5.33 11.18 -4.90
C THR A 324 4.58 11.97 -3.84
N ALA A 325 4.46 11.43 -2.64
CA ALA A 325 3.56 11.99 -1.64
C ALA A 325 4.18 11.94 -0.25
N GLY A 326 4.04 13.04 0.48
CA GLY A 326 4.47 13.14 1.87
C GLY A 326 3.50 12.42 2.79
N SER A 327 2.22 12.31 2.40
CA SER A 327 1.17 11.60 3.14
C SER A 327 1.27 10.06 3.11
N LEU A 328 2.32 9.49 2.52
CA LEU A 328 2.59 8.05 2.56
C LEU A 328 3.45 7.73 3.78
N ARG A 329 2.80 7.39 4.90
CA ARG A 329 3.40 7.34 6.23
C ARG A 329 4.05 6.02 6.57
N ASN A 330 3.44 4.93 6.12
CA ASN A 330 3.80 3.57 6.49
C ASN A 330 3.56 2.59 5.33
N LEU A 331 3.87 1.31 5.54
CA LEU A 331 3.70 0.27 4.52
C LEU A 331 2.26 0.16 4.00
N HIS A 332 1.26 0.32 4.86
CA HIS A 332 -0.15 0.20 4.49
C HIS A 332 -0.52 1.27 3.45
N ASP A 333 -0.12 2.52 3.68
CA ASP A 333 -0.34 3.63 2.72
C ASP A 333 0.28 3.32 1.34
N LEU A 334 1.48 2.69 1.32
CA LEU A 334 2.12 2.25 0.07
C LEU A 334 1.31 1.16 -0.64
N MET A 335 0.81 0.17 0.11
CA MET A 335 -0.02 -0.91 -0.45
C MET A 335 -1.36 -0.39 -0.97
N VAL A 336 -1.96 0.60 -0.29
CA VAL A 336 -3.15 1.31 -0.75
C VAL A 336 -2.87 2.04 -2.07
N ALA A 337 -1.79 2.82 -2.16
CA ALA A 337 -1.41 3.52 -3.39
C ALA A 337 -1.23 2.55 -4.58
N LEU A 338 -0.56 1.43 -4.36
CA LEU A 338 -0.37 0.38 -5.36
C LEU A 338 -1.70 -0.29 -5.74
N GLY A 339 -2.57 -0.55 -4.76
CA GLY A 339 -3.90 -1.12 -4.96
C GLY A 339 -4.87 -0.20 -5.71
N LEU A 340 -4.78 1.12 -5.49
CA LEU A 340 -5.53 2.16 -6.22
C LEU A 340 -4.96 2.45 -7.61
N GLY A 341 -3.80 1.86 -7.93
CA GLY A 341 -3.32 1.73 -9.29
C GLY A 341 -2.06 2.51 -9.63
N ALA A 342 -1.28 2.95 -8.64
CA ALA A 342 0.09 3.42 -8.84
C ALA A 342 0.98 2.26 -9.34
N ASP A 343 1.89 2.54 -10.27
CA ASP A 343 2.92 1.62 -10.73
C ASP A 343 4.17 1.65 -9.82
N ALA A 344 4.41 2.80 -9.18
CA ALA A 344 5.48 3.01 -8.21
C ALA A 344 5.14 4.19 -7.27
N VAL A 345 5.74 4.18 -6.09
CA VAL A 345 5.46 5.09 -4.98
C VAL A 345 6.76 5.71 -4.48
N ASN A 346 6.74 6.98 -4.11
CA ASN A 346 7.84 7.70 -3.49
C ASN A 346 7.31 8.38 -2.21
N PRO A 347 7.47 7.74 -1.03
CA PRO A 347 7.05 8.29 0.24
C PRO A 347 8.10 9.28 0.77
N TYR A 348 8.29 10.42 0.09
CA TYR A 348 9.49 11.25 0.28
C TYR A 348 9.69 11.70 1.73
N LEU A 349 8.62 12.04 2.46
CA LEU A 349 8.75 12.52 3.84
C LEU A 349 9.17 11.40 4.82
N LEU A 350 8.73 10.16 4.56
CA LEU A 350 9.21 8.98 5.27
C LEU A 350 10.68 8.66 4.94
N LEU A 351 11.11 8.89 3.69
CA LEU A 351 12.52 8.77 3.32
C LEU A 351 13.36 9.85 4.02
N GLU A 352 12.87 11.10 4.05
CA GLU A 352 13.51 12.21 4.75
C GLU A 352 13.68 11.94 6.25
N TYR A 353 12.73 11.26 6.88
CA TYR A 353 12.90 10.79 8.27
C TYR A 353 14.17 9.95 8.43
N ALA A 354 14.37 8.94 7.58
CA ALA A 354 15.55 8.07 7.64
C ALA A 354 16.84 8.79 7.26
N ILE A 355 16.77 9.83 6.43
CA ILE A 355 17.95 10.64 6.07
C ILE A 355 18.37 11.51 7.26
N ALA A 356 17.39 12.05 7.99
CA ALA A 356 17.61 12.93 9.12
C ALA A 356 18.28 12.26 10.32
N THR A 357 18.25 10.92 10.42
CA THR A 357 18.96 10.19 11.48
C THR A 357 20.48 10.31 11.35
N SER A 358 20.98 10.74 10.19
CA SER A 358 22.41 10.81 9.85
C SER A 358 23.15 9.46 9.89
N ASP A 359 22.41 8.36 10.02
CA ASP A 359 22.94 6.99 9.90
C ASP A 359 22.97 6.59 8.41
N PRO A 360 24.15 6.27 7.84
CA PRO A 360 24.27 5.83 6.45
C PRO A 360 23.43 4.59 6.09
N ASP A 361 23.15 3.73 7.08
CA ASP A 361 22.40 2.49 6.87
C ASP A 361 20.88 2.69 7.01
N ALA A 362 20.42 3.80 7.59
CA ALA A 362 19.01 4.05 7.88
C ALA A 362 18.12 4.04 6.64
N LEU A 363 18.46 4.80 5.60
CA LEU A 363 17.70 4.83 4.35
C LEU A 363 17.75 3.48 3.61
N PRO A 364 18.93 2.84 3.41
CA PRO A 364 19.00 1.49 2.84
C PRO A 364 18.18 0.43 3.60
N ASN A 365 18.12 0.52 4.93
CA ASN A 365 17.37 -0.37 5.80
C ASN A 365 15.87 -0.13 5.71
N LEU A 366 15.42 1.12 5.78
CA LEU A 366 14.02 1.49 5.62
C LEU A 366 13.45 0.95 4.29
N VAL A 367 14.16 1.16 3.19
CA VAL A 367 13.74 0.68 1.85
C VAL A 367 13.67 -0.85 1.80
N GLU A 368 14.60 -1.54 2.45
CA GLU A 368 14.60 -3.00 2.52
C GLU A 368 13.46 -3.54 3.40
N ALA A 369 13.18 -2.89 4.53
CA ALA A 369 12.06 -3.23 5.42
C ALA A 369 10.73 -3.10 4.68
N LEU A 370 10.49 -1.95 4.02
CA LEU A 370 9.29 -1.73 3.21
C LEU A 370 9.18 -2.75 2.06
N ARG A 371 10.28 -3.09 1.40
CA ARG A 371 10.30 -4.12 0.34
C ARG A 371 9.87 -5.50 0.87
N LYS A 372 10.40 -5.93 2.01
CA LYS A 372 10.01 -7.18 2.69
C LYS A 372 8.54 -7.14 3.11
N GLY A 373 8.07 -5.98 3.55
CA GLY A 373 6.68 -5.75 3.91
C GLY A 373 5.71 -5.92 2.75
N ILE A 374 6.03 -5.35 1.59
CA ILE A 374 5.23 -5.54 0.37
C ILE A 374 5.12 -7.03 0.01
N GLU A 375 6.22 -7.79 0.14
CA GLU A 375 6.20 -9.25 -0.06
C GLU A 375 5.29 -9.96 0.94
N LYS A 376 5.32 -9.56 2.21
CA LYS A 376 4.49 -10.10 3.29
C LYS A 376 3.01 -9.80 3.07
N VAL A 377 2.63 -8.57 2.70
CA VAL A 377 1.24 -8.24 2.39
C VAL A 377 0.74 -9.02 1.16
N CYS A 378 1.57 -9.18 0.12
CA CYS A 378 1.19 -10.03 -1.01
C CYS A 378 0.98 -11.50 -0.59
N SER A 379 1.74 -11.99 0.39
CA SER A 379 1.75 -13.38 0.81
C SER A 379 0.45 -13.81 1.50
N THR A 380 -0.19 -12.93 2.27
CA THR A 380 -1.45 -13.19 3.00
C THR A 380 -2.61 -13.50 2.05
N LEU A 381 -2.59 -12.92 0.85
CA LEU A 381 -3.56 -13.17 -0.22
C LEU A 381 -3.14 -14.34 -1.14
N GLY A 382 -1.99 -14.96 -0.89
CA GLY A 382 -1.42 -15.98 -1.77
C GLY A 382 -0.93 -15.44 -3.12
N ILE A 383 -0.59 -14.15 -3.17
CA ILE A 383 -0.08 -13.46 -4.36
C ILE A 383 1.45 -13.47 -4.31
N HIS A 384 2.09 -13.84 -5.42
CA HIS A 384 3.55 -13.96 -5.52
C HIS A 384 4.18 -12.94 -6.48
N GLU A 385 3.37 -12.19 -7.24
CA GLU A 385 3.86 -11.14 -8.13
C GLU A 385 3.04 -9.87 -7.86
N LEU A 386 3.70 -8.78 -7.48
CA LEU A 386 3.04 -7.50 -7.13
C LEU A 386 2.13 -6.99 -8.26
N ARG A 387 2.52 -7.21 -9.52
CA ARG A 387 1.71 -6.83 -10.70
C ARG A 387 0.39 -7.60 -10.80
N GLY A 388 0.23 -8.67 -10.03
CA GLY A 388 -1.01 -9.42 -9.86
C GLY A 388 -1.74 -9.13 -8.55
N TYR A 389 -1.24 -8.19 -7.72
CA TYR A 389 -1.90 -7.77 -6.46
C TYR A 389 -3.31 -7.28 -6.74
N GLY A 390 -3.45 -6.33 -7.68
CA GLY A 390 -4.73 -5.72 -8.00
C GLY A 390 -5.23 -4.86 -6.86
N ARG A 391 -6.55 -4.63 -6.78
CA ARG A 391 -7.19 -3.84 -5.73
C ARG A 391 -7.86 -4.78 -4.73
N GLN A 392 -7.13 -5.16 -3.69
CA GLN A 392 -7.56 -6.10 -2.64
C GLN A 392 -7.85 -5.33 -1.35
N LEU A 393 -8.78 -4.40 -1.43
CA LEU A 393 -9.12 -3.46 -0.37
C LEU A 393 -10.64 -3.45 -0.16
N SER A 394 -11.05 -3.22 1.08
CA SER A 394 -12.43 -2.89 1.47
C SER A 394 -12.40 -1.67 2.39
N ALA A 395 -13.52 -0.96 2.52
CA ALA A 395 -13.58 0.25 3.32
C ALA A 395 -14.53 0.12 4.51
N ILE A 396 -14.19 0.69 5.66
CA ILE A 396 -15.10 0.82 6.80
C ILE A 396 -15.28 2.31 7.10
N GLY A 397 -16.53 2.78 7.05
CA GLY A 397 -16.87 4.17 7.33
C GLY A 397 -16.46 5.15 6.23
N LEU A 398 -16.46 4.71 4.97
CA LEU A 398 -16.31 5.57 3.80
C LEU A 398 -17.68 5.80 3.18
N ALA A 399 -18.02 7.05 2.81
CA ALA A 399 -19.33 7.32 2.22
C ALA A 399 -19.54 6.51 0.93
N PRO A 400 -20.77 6.00 0.65
CA PRO A 400 -21.01 5.09 -0.48
C PRO A 400 -20.59 5.65 -1.83
N ASP A 401 -20.67 6.96 -2.04
CA ASP A 401 -20.30 7.61 -3.28
C ASP A 401 -18.78 7.81 -3.44
N VAL A 402 -18.04 8.04 -2.35
CA VAL A 402 -16.57 8.01 -2.32
C VAL A 402 -16.06 6.57 -2.55
N ALA A 403 -16.66 5.58 -1.88
CA ALA A 403 -16.32 4.17 -2.08
C ALA A 403 -16.58 3.73 -3.53
N LYS A 404 -17.72 4.14 -4.12
CA LYS A 404 -18.04 3.90 -5.53
C LYS A 404 -17.03 4.57 -6.47
N PHE A 405 -16.52 5.74 -6.12
CA PHE A 405 -15.47 6.40 -6.89
C PHE A 405 -14.15 5.61 -6.88
N LEU A 406 -13.76 5.06 -5.72
CA LEU A 406 -12.61 4.17 -5.57
C LEU A 406 -12.87 2.75 -6.11
N ASP A 407 -14.14 2.43 -6.38
CA ASP A 407 -14.63 1.13 -6.84
C ASP A 407 -14.25 0.03 -5.82
N LEU A 408 -14.60 0.33 -4.57
CA LEU A 408 -14.42 -0.48 -3.37
C LEU A 408 -15.78 -0.82 -2.74
N GLU A 409 -15.83 -1.98 -2.08
CA GLU A 409 -16.91 -2.30 -1.16
C GLU A 409 -16.73 -1.50 0.14
N THR A 410 -17.82 -0.98 0.70
CA THR A 410 -17.78 -0.24 1.96
C THR A 410 -18.86 -0.70 2.94
N PHE A 411 -18.52 -0.66 4.22
CA PHE A 411 -19.39 -1.00 5.34
C PHE A 411 -19.58 0.22 6.24
N TYR A 412 -20.80 0.43 6.74
CA TYR A 412 -21.14 1.51 7.67
C TYR A 412 -20.79 2.93 7.16
N GLY A 413 -21.03 3.17 5.87
CA GLY A 413 -20.61 4.40 5.18
C GLY A 413 -21.46 5.65 5.45
N ASP A 414 -22.70 5.50 5.95
CA ASP A 414 -23.69 6.59 6.01
C ASP A 414 -23.31 7.76 6.95
N ALA A 415 -22.43 7.52 7.92
CA ALA A 415 -21.87 8.53 8.83
C ALA A 415 -20.35 8.74 8.61
N GLY A 416 -19.82 8.22 7.51
CA GLY A 416 -18.39 8.10 7.24
C GLY A 416 -17.74 9.31 6.58
N LEU A 417 -16.56 9.08 6.00
CA LEU A 417 -15.83 10.09 5.22
C LEU A 417 -16.54 10.36 3.89
N GLY A 418 -17.24 11.49 3.80
CA GLY A 418 -17.87 12.05 2.59
C GLY A 418 -17.01 13.10 1.88
N TRP A 419 -17.47 13.59 0.72
CA TRP A 419 -16.74 14.58 -0.07
C TRP A 419 -16.59 15.93 0.63
N GLU A 420 -17.59 16.31 1.42
CA GLU A 420 -17.62 17.55 2.20
C GLU A 420 -16.54 17.52 3.28
N ARG A 421 -16.43 16.41 4.01
CA ARG A 421 -15.37 16.20 5.00
C ARG A 421 -13.99 16.12 4.34
N ILE A 422 -13.86 15.47 3.18
CA ILE A 422 -12.62 15.49 2.38
C ILE A 422 -12.25 16.93 1.98
N ALA A 423 -13.24 17.75 1.61
CA ALA A 423 -13.02 19.14 1.24
C ALA A 423 -12.50 19.96 2.44
N GLU A 424 -13.14 19.81 3.60
CA GLU A 424 -12.77 20.47 4.86
C GLU A 424 -11.39 20.03 5.34
N GLU A 425 -11.12 18.72 5.42
CA GLU A 425 -9.82 18.19 5.81
C GLU A 425 -8.71 18.68 4.87
N GLY A 426 -8.97 18.75 3.57
CA GLY A 426 -8.05 19.31 2.59
C GLY A 426 -7.71 20.78 2.84
N PHE A 427 -8.69 21.58 3.27
CA PHE A 427 -8.47 22.97 3.65
C PHE A 427 -7.65 23.08 4.94
N VAL A 428 -8.01 22.32 5.99
CA VAL A 428 -7.30 22.31 7.28
C VAL A 428 -5.85 21.88 7.11
N ARG A 429 -5.60 20.81 6.33
CA ARG A 429 -4.25 20.32 6.03
C ARG A 429 -3.44 21.36 5.27
N ALA A 430 -4.02 22.03 4.27
CA ALA A 430 -3.35 23.11 3.56
C ALA A 430 -3.01 24.31 4.47
N SER A 431 -3.89 24.67 5.41
CA SER A 431 -3.63 25.72 6.40
C SER A 431 -2.43 25.38 7.29
N LYS A 432 -2.37 24.14 7.78
CA LYS A 432 -1.25 23.61 8.57
C LYS A 432 0.06 23.56 7.78
N LEU A 433 0.02 23.08 6.53
CA LEU A 433 1.19 23.04 5.64
C LEU A 433 1.74 24.43 5.31
N ARG A 434 0.91 25.48 5.36
CA ARG A 434 1.33 26.88 5.17
C ARG A 434 1.67 27.59 6.47
N GLU A 435 1.77 26.85 7.57
CA GLU A 435 2.14 27.39 8.89
C GLU A 435 1.18 28.49 9.40
N ARG A 436 -0.03 28.57 8.82
CA ARG A 436 -1.08 29.50 9.26
C ARG A 436 -1.78 29.02 10.54
N THR A 437 -1.65 27.73 10.83
CA THR A 437 -2.18 27.09 12.03
C THR A 437 -1.13 26.13 12.54
N GLU A 438 -0.97 26.07 13.87
CA GLU A 438 -0.02 25.14 14.49
C GLU A 438 -0.39 23.68 14.16
N ALA A 439 0.63 22.90 13.80
CA ALA A 439 0.50 21.49 13.49
C ALA A 439 1.33 20.69 14.50
N ARG A 440 0.66 19.85 15.30
CA ARG A 440 1.30 18.93 16.25
C ARG A 440 0.94 17.50 15.94
N ILE A 441 1.89 16.60 16.17
CA ILE A 441 1.66 15.16 16.09
C ILE A 441 0.94 14.75 17.37
N GLU A 442 -0.28 14.23 17.22
CA GLU A 442 -1.11 13.80 18.35
C GLU A 442 -1.23 12.27 18.35
N PRO A 443 -1.07 11.60 19.51
CA PRO A 443 -1.29 10.17 19.62
C PRO A 443 -2.79 9.83 19.53
N ALA A 444 -3.10 8.75 18.81
CA ALA A 444 -4.45 8.20 18.83
C ALA A 444 -4.87 7.77 20.25
N PHE A 445 -6.16 7.91 20.54
CA PHE A 445 -6.74 7.42 21.80
C PHE A 445 -6.64 5.88 21.86
N ARG A 446 -6.27 5.34 23.04
CA ARG A 446 -6.13 3.90 23.31
C ARG A 446 -6.96 3.55 24.55
N ILE A 447 -7.97 2.69 24.40
CA ILE A 447 -8.97 2.47 25.46
C ILE A 447 -8.43 1.62 26.62
N TRP A 448 -7.70 0.53 26.34
CA TRP A 448 -7.33 -0.45 27.36
C TRP A 448 -6.30 0.06 28.37
N PRO A 449 -5.26 0.83 27.98
CA PRO A 449 -4.36 1.46 28.95
C PRO A 449 -5.08 2.37 29.95
N ARG A 450 -6.24 2.94 29.57
CA ARG A 450 -7.04 3.84 30.42
C ARG A 450 -8.05 3.10 31.31
N ALA A 451 -8.43 1.87 30.95
CA ALA A 451 -9.35 1.03 31.71
C ALA A 451 -8.64 0.01 32.62
N TRP A 452 -7.39 -0.36 32.30
CA TRP A 452 -6.64 -1.43 32.98
C TRP A 452 -6.56 -1.29 34.50
N LYS A 453 -6.25 -0.09 35.01
CA LYS A 453 -6.09 0.14 36.45
C LYS A 453 -7.38 -0.15 37.23
N ALA A 454 -8.53 0.21 36.67
CA ALA A 454 -9.83 -0.06 37.29
C ALA A 454 -10.14 -1.57 37.27
N ALA A 455 -9.83 -2.27 36.17
CA ALA A 455 -9.99 -3.71 36.10
C ALA A 455 -9.11 -4.45 37.13
N LEU A 456 -7.85 -4.01 37.29
CA LEU A 456 -6.91 -4.61 38.23
C LEU A 456 -7.35 -4.44 39.69
N SER A 457 -7.86 -3.26 40.04
CA SER A 457 -8.36 -2.99 41.41
C SER A 457 -9.56 -3.88 41.76
N VAL A 458 -10.46 -4.13 40.80
CA VAL A 458 -11.56 -5.11 40.99
C VAL A 458 -11.03 -6.53 41.13
N ALA A 459 -10.07 -6.93 40.29
CA ALA A 459 -9.47 -8.27 40.35
C ALA A 459 -8.75 -8.54 41.69
N ASN A 460 -8.15 -7.52 42.29
CA ASN A 460 -7.51 -7.60 43.61
C ASN A 460 -8.50 -7.53 44.78
N GLY A 461 -9.79 -7.30 44.52
CA GLY A 461 -10.81 -7.10 45.56
C GLY A 461 -10.73 -5.73 46.26
N GLU A 462 -10.00 -4.77 45.70
CA GLU A 462 -9.83 -3.43 46.24
C GLU A 462 -11.01 -2.49 45.89
N ALA A 463 -11.75 -2.81 44.82
CA ALA A 463 -12.88 -2.03 44.35
C ALA A 463 -14.06 -2.92 43.91
N ALA A 464 -15.27 -2.36 43.95
CA ALA A 464 -16.46 -3.03 43.45
C ALA A 464 -16.47 -3.07 41.90
N TYR A 465 -17.09 -4.11 41.33
CA TYR A 465 -17.23 -4.24 39.87
C TYR A 465 -17.91 -3.02 39.21
N SER A 466 -18.87 -2.38 39.90
CA SER A 466 -19.55 -1.18 39.42
C SER A 466 -18.57 -0.05 39.08
N THR A 467 -17.50 0.12 39.87
CA THR A 467 -16.46 1.12 39.61
C THR A 467 -15.79 0.90 38.25
N TYR A 468 -15.46 -0.35 37.91
CA TYR A 468 -14.90 -0.68 36.59
C TYR A 468 -15.93 -0.50 35.48
N ALA A 469 -17.17 -0.95 35.69
CA ALA A 469 -18.22 -0.88 34.69
C ALA A 469 -18.61 0.57 34.35
N GLU A 470 -18.72 1.45 35.34
CA GLU A 470 -18.97 2.88 35.16
C GLU A 470 -17.81 3.54 34.42
N ARG A 471 -16.57 3.28 34.85
CA ARG A 471 -15.38 3.83 34.19
C ARG A 471 -15.27 3.39 32.73
N LEU A 472 -15.53 2.11 32.44
CA LEU A 472 -15.51 1.61 31.07
C LEU A 472 -16.60 2.29 30.23
N ARG A 473 -17.81 2.43 30.78
CA ARG A 473 -18.94 3.09 30.10
C ARG A 473 -18.63 4.56 29.81
N GLU A 474 -18.04 5.29 30.75
CA GLU A 474 -17.56 6.67 30.53
C GLU A 474 -16.59 6.73 29.35
N LEU A 475 -15.60 5.84 29.31
CA LEU A 475 -14.59 5.80 28.24
C LEU A 475 -15.21 5.43 26.90
N GLU A 476 -16.08 4.41 26.85
CA GLU A 476 -16.76 3.97 25.63
C GLU A 476 -17.69 5.06 25.07
N THR A 477 -18.33 5.84 25.94
CA THR A 477 -19.24 6.94 25.55
C THR A 477 -18.47 8.17 25.08
N ALA A 478 -17.43 8.58 25.82
CA ALA A 478 -16.64 9.78 25.48
C ALA A 478 -15.70 9.54 24.29
N HIS A 479 -15.22 8.32 24.12
CA HIS A 479 -14.24 7.95 23.11
C HIS A 479 -14.62 6.61 22.45
N PRO A 480 -15.66 6.60 21.59
CA PRO A 480 -16.10 5.38 20.94
C PRO A 480 -15.02 4.84 20.01
N VAL A 481 -14.43 3.68 20.35
CA VAL A 481 -13.43 3.04 19.50
C VAL A 481 -13.97 2.01 18.50
N SER A 482 -15.20 1.53 18.68
CA SER A 482 -15.79 0.49 17.84
C SER A 482 -17.27 0.73 17.57
N LEU A 483 -17.82 0.13 16.51
CA LEU A 483 -19.21 0.34 16.08
C LEU A 483 -20.24 0.01 17.16
N ARG A 484 -19.97 -0.99 18.01
CA ARG A 484 -20.90 -1.35 19.10
C ARG A 484 -21.10 -0.22 20.12
N HIS A 485 -20.16 0.71 20.24
CA HIS A 485 -20.27 1.84 21.17
C HIS A 485 -21.27 2.90 20.68
N LEU A 486 -21.69 2.84 19.42
CA LEU A 486 -22.72 3.72 18.85
C LEU A 486 -24.12 3.11 18.97
N LEU A 487 -24.22 1.86 19.43
CA LEU A 487 -25.49 1.16 19.59
C LEU A 487 -25.99 1.35 21.01
N ASP A 488 -27.29 1.62 21.14
CA ASP A 488 -27.97 1.63 22.43
C ASP A 488 -29.24 0.77 22.35
N PHE A 489 -29.71 0.31 23.52
CA PHE A 489 -30.92 -0.49 23.62
C PHE A 489 -32.14 0.41 23.62
N THR A 490 -33.12 0.10 22.77
CA THR A 490 -34.46 0.67 22.88
C THR A 490 -35.17 0.04 24.09
N ARG A 491 -35.22 0.75 25.21
CA ARG A 491 -36.00 0.31 26.36
C ARG A 491 -37.50 0.51 26.07
N PRO A 492 -38.37 -0.48 26.32
CA PRO A 492 -39.80 -0.25 26.33
C PRO A 492 -40.15 0.82 27.38
N LEU A 493 -40.97 1.81 27.01
CA LEU A 493 -41.34 2.92 27.89
C LEU A 493 -42.21 2.48 29.10
N ASP A 494 -42.92 1.35 29.01
CA ASP A 494 -43.97 0.96 29.97
C ASP A 494 -43.86 -0.50 30.48
N GLY A 495 -42.66 -1.08 30.52
CA GLY A 495 -42.47 -2.47 30.97
C GLY A 495 -42.06 -2.59 32.44
N GLU A 496 -42.62 -3.57 33.17
CA GLU A 496 -42.07 -3.99 34.46
C GLU A 496 -40.60 -4.41 34.33
N PRO A 497 -39.77 -4.27 35.38
CA PRO A 497 -38.39 -4.71 35.36
C PRO A 497 -38.33 -6.18 34.95
N ALA A 498 -37.66 -6.47 33.84
CA ALA A 498 -37.46 -7.84 33.41
C ALA A 498 -36.74 -8.63 34.53
N PRO A 499 -37.17 -9.85 34.86
CA PRO A 499 -36.45 -10.69 35.80
C PRO A 499 -35.01 -10.92 35.30
N PRO A 500 -34.05 -11.14 36.21
CA PRO A 500 -32.67 -11.39 35.81
C PRO A 500 -32.60 -12.54 34.80
N ALA A 501 -31.97 -12.29 33.65
CA ALA A 501 -31.83 -13.29 32.60
C ALA A 501 -31.02 -14.49 33.09
N ASP A 502 -31.46 -15.71 32.77
CA ASP A 502 -30.62 -16.89 32.98
C ASP A 502 -29.40 -16.80 32.06
N THR A 503 -28.22 -16.67 32.65
CA THR A 503 -26.95 -16.57 31.93
C THR A 503 -26.34 -17.93 31.64
N ARG A 504 -26.98 -19.05 32.01
CA ARG A 504 -26.41 -20.38 31.77
C ARG A 504 -26.34 -20.74 30.29
N ALA A 505 -25.28 -21.46 29.92
CA ALA A 505 -25.14 -22.10 28.62
C ALA A 505 -24.90 -23.61 28.82
N GLY A 506 -25.96 -24.41 28.71
CA GLY A 506 -25.92 -25.81 29.12
C GLY A 506 -25.69 -25.94 30.63
N GLU A 507 -24.63 -26.64 31.03
CA GLU A 507 -24.24 -26.80 32.44
C GLU A 507 -23.33 -25.68 32.96
N HIS A 508 -22.93 -24.73 32.11
CA HIS A 508 -21.99 -23.66 32.48
C HIS A 508 -22.71 -22.43 33.06
N ALA A 509 -22.12 -21.80 34.07
CA ALA A 509 -22.72 -20.67 34.81
C ALA A 509 -22.74 -19.33 34.04
N ALA A 510 -22.17 -19.25 32.84
CA ALA A 510 -22.18 -18.06 31.98
C ALA A 510 -21.84 -18.47 30.53
N PRO A 511 -22.22 -17.68 29.50
CA PRO A 511 -21.91 -17.98 28.12
C PRO A 511 -20.51 -17.46 27.73
N PHE A 512 -19.55 -17.42 28.68
CA PHE A 512 -18.22 -16.90 28.41
C PHE A 512 -17.34 -17.99 27.79
N TYR A 513 -16.93 -17.75 26.55
CA TYR A 513 -15.86 -18.49 25.90
C TYR A 513 -14.57 -17.71 26.05
N ILE A 514 -13.57 -18.32 26.68
CA ILE A 514 -12.22 -17.79 26.71
C ILE A 514 -11.56 -18.17 25.38
N SER A 515 -11.17 -17.18 24.60
CA SER A 515 -10.47 -17.37 23.33
C SER A 515 -9.21 -18.20 23.54
N SER A 516 -8.91 -19.13 22.63
CA SER A 516 -7.71 -19.96 22.72
C SER A 516 -6.44 -19.11 22.60
N MET A 517 -5.70 -18.96 23.70
CA MET A 517 -4.40 -18.29 23.75
C MET A 517 -3.33 -19.35 23.99
N SER A 518 -2.25 -19.31 23.21
CA SER A 518 -1.26 -20.40 23.26
C SER A 518 -0.43 -20.32 24.53
N PHE A 519 -0.08 -21.48 25.11
CA PHE A 519 0.78 -21.57 26.30
C PHE A 519 2.07 -20.75 26.18
N GLY A 520 2.69 -20.76 24.99
CA GLY A 520 3.92 -20.01 24.72
C GLY A 520 3.76 -18.49 24.76
N SER A 521 2.54 -17.96 24.64
CA SER A 521 2.30 -16.51 24.60
C SER A 521 2.03 -15.85 25.95
N GLN A 522 1.59 -16.61 26.97
CA GLN A 522 1.10 -16.06 28.25
C GLN A 522 1.88 -16.51 29.49
N GLY A 523 2.74 -17.52 29.35
CA GLY A 523 3.38 -18.18 30.49
C GLY A 523 2.45 -19.17 31.20
N GLU A 524 3.03 -20.04 32.02
CA GLU A 524 2.31 -21.17 32.62
C GLU A 524 1.20 -20.73 33.57
N THR A 525 1.47 -19.78 34.46
CA THR A 525 0.50 -19.34 35.47
C THR A 525 -0.75 -18.74 34.83
N ALA A 526 -0.58 -17.86 33.84
CA ALA A 526 -1.72 -17.25 33.15
C ALA A 526 -2.49 -18.31 32.34
N TYR A 527 -1.79 -19.18 31.61
CA TYR A 527 -2.44 -20.24 30.82
C TYR A 527 -3.25 -21.22 31.68
N ARG A 528 -2.74 -21.61 32.85
CA ARG A 528 -3.45 -22.52 33.79
C ARG A 528 -4.60 -21.84 34.55
N ALA A 529 -4.57 -20.51 34.65
CA ALA A 529 -5.62 -19.74 35.32
C ALA A 529 -6.87 -19.55 34.43
N TYR A 530 -6.68 -19.54 33.10
CA TYR A 530 -7.76 -19.64 32.11
C TYR A 530 -8.28 -21.08 32.01
#